data_AF-A0A7I0J5P1-F1
#
_entry.id   AF-A0A7I0J5P1-F1
#
_cell.length_a   1.000
_cell.length_b   1.000
_cell.length_c   1.000
_cell.angle_alpha   90.00
_cell.angle_beta   90.00
_cell.angle_gamma   90.00
#
_symmetry.space_group_name_H-M   'P 1'
#
loop_
_entity.id
_entity.type
_entity.pdbx_description
1 polymer ?
#
loop_
_entity_poly.entity_id
_entity_poly.type
_entity_poly.pdbx_seq_one_letter_code
_entity_poly.pdbx_strand_id
1 'polypeptide(L)'
;AFFISTNVVKQRLKLTAVSPALLDVYAEDGMTIAQLEAFSVSSDHARQEQVWEAVKNSWSKEPYQIRRMLTENTVRASDKRAVFVGLESYEAAGGEVLRDLFQSDDGGWLQDVPLLERL
;
A
#
# COMPACT_ATOMS: atom_id res chain seq x y z
N ALA A 1 -26.31 -6.95 17.23
CA ALA A 1 -25.29 -6.02 16.69
C ALA A 1 -23.93 -6.71 16.73
N PHE A 2 -23.25 -6.87 15.60
CA PHE A 2 -21.91 -7.46 15.56
C PHE A 2 -20.90 -6.44 16.11
N PHE A 3 -20.55 -6.57 17.39
CA PHE A 3 -19.44 -5.83 18.02
C PHE A 3 -18.11 -6.47 17.62
N ILE A 4 -17.74 -6.32 16.35
CA ILE A 4 -16.35 -6.55 15.97
C ILE A 4 -15.62 -5.25 16.31
N SER A 5 -14.69 -5.31 17.25
CA SER A 5 -13.87 -4.14 17.58
C SER A 5 -13.09 -3.71 16.33
N THR A 6 -12.90 -2.40 16.15
CA THR A 6 -12.12 -1.84 15.04
C THR A 6 -10.73 -2.47 14.93
N ASN A 7 -10.14 -2.88 16.05
CA ASN A 7 -8.87 -3.60 16.11
C ASN A 7 -8.94 -4.98 15.43
N VAL A 8 -10.00 -5.75 15.65
CA VAL A 8 -10.18 -7.06 14.99
C VAL A 8 -10.40 -6.90 13.48
N VAL A 9 -11.11 -5.85 13.06
CA VAL A 9 -11.28 -5.52 11.63
C VAL A 9 -9.93 -5.16 11.00
N LYS A 10 -9.18 -4.24 11.59
CA LYS A 10 -7.85 -3.84 11.11
C LYS A 10 -6.89 -5.03 11.06
N GLN A 11 -6.92 -5.90 12.07
CA GLN A 11 -6.06 -7.08 12.11
C GLN A 11 -6.41 -8.07 10.99
N ARG A 12 -7.68 -8.33 10.72
CA ARG A 12 -8.10 -9.20 9.61
C ARG A 12 -7.81 -8.60 8.24
N LEU A 13 -8.02 -7.29 8.07
CA LEU A 13 -7.67 -6.58 6.83
C LEU A 13 -6.16 -6.63 6.56
N LYS A 14 -5.35 -6.52 7.62
CA LYS A 14 -3.89 -6.65 7.52
C LYS A 14 -3.46 -8.04 7.05
N LEU A 15 -4.12 -9.09 7.55
CA LEU A 15 -3.83 -10.47 7.14
C LEU A 15 -4.17 -10.74 5.67
N THR A 16 -5.14 -10.03 5.08
CA THR A 16 -5.47 -10.18 3.67
C THR A 16 -4.59 -9.33 2.75
N ALA A 17 -4.08 -8.21 3.26
CA ALA A 17 -3.30 -7.27 2.47
C ALA A 17 -1.81 -7.58 2.47
N VAL A 18 -1.28 -8.28 3.48
CA VAL A 18 0.16 -8.52 3.65
C VAL A 18 0.53 -9.97 3.36
N SER A 19 1.64 -10.16 2.63
CA SER A 19 2.18 -11.47 2.27
C SER A 19 2.41 -12.34 3.52
N PRO A 20 2.05 -13.64 3.47
CA PRO A 20 2.39 -14.59 4.52
C PRO A 20 3.88 -14.59 4.90
N ALA A 21 4.78 -14.43 3.92
CA ALA A 21 6.22 -14.41 4.19
C ALA A 21 6.64 -13.22 5.09
N LEU A 22 5.96 -12.07 4.94
CA LEU A 22 6.23 -10.90 5.80
C LEU A 22 5.60 -11.04 7.18
N LEU A 23 4.49 -11.78 7.30
CA LEU A 23 3.92 -12.14 8.60
C LEU A 23 4.87 -13.05 9.38
N ASP A 24 5.53 -14.00 8.72
CA ASP A 24 6.53 -14.88 9.35
C ASP A 24 7.73 -14.06 9.85
N VAL A 25 8.27 -13.16 9.01
CA VAL A 25 9.36 -12.26 9.42
C VAL A 25 8.96 -11.38 10.61
N TYR A 26 7.71 -10.91 10.66
CA TYR A 26 7.22 -10.16 11.83
C TYR A 26 7.11 -11.04 13.08
N ALA A 27 6.66 -12.29 12.93
CA ALA A 27 6.57 -13.25 14.03
C ALA A 27 7.95 -13.64 14.60
N GLU A 28 9.00 -13.54 13.79
CA GLU A 28 10.40 -13.75 14.16
C GLU A 28 11.11 -12.47 14.67
N ASP A 29 10.35 -11.42 15.00
CA ASP A 29 10.87 -10.10 15.44
C ASP A 29 11.79 -9.41 14.41
N GLY A 30 11.76 -9.83 13.15
CA GLY A 30 12.57 -9.29 12.05
C GLY A 30 12.09 -7.93 11.54
N MET A 31 10.87 -7.51 11.88
CA MET A 31 10.33 -6.19 11.57
C MET A 31 9.40 -5.67 12.66
N THR A 32 9.21 -4.36 12.71
CA THR A 32 8.26 -3.72 13.63
C THR A 32 6.84 -3.73 13.06
N ILE A 33 5.84 -3.56 13.93
CA ILE A 33 4.44 -3.46 13.50
C ILE A 33 4.21 -2.32 12.49
N ALA A 34 4.90 -1.18 12.67
CA ALA A 34 4.79 -0.02 11.80
C ALA A 34 5.38 -0.26 10.39
N GLN A 35 6.43 -1.09 10.30
CA GLN A 35 6.98 -1.55 9.03
C GLN A 35 5.99 -2.51 8.35
N LEU A 36 5.43 -3.46 9.10
CA LEU A 36 4.43 -4.39 8.57
C LEU A 36 3.15 -3.66 8.09
N GLU A 37 2.71 -2.61 8.79
CA GLU A 37 1.60 -1.75 8.33
C GLU A 37 1.93 -1.02 7.03
N ALA A 38 3.17 -0.56 6.84
CA ALA A 38 3.59 0.07 5.59
C ALA A 38 3.43 -0.86 4.37
N PHE A 39 3.59 -2.17 4.55
CA PHE A 39 3.40 -3.14 3.47
C PHE A 39 1.94 -3.30 3.03
N SER A 40 0.98 -3.04 3.92
CA SER A 40 -0.45 -3.14 3.58
C SER A 40 -0.97 -2.07 2.60
N VAL A 41 -0.14 -1.11 2.19
CA VAL A 41 -0.47 -0.12 1.14
C VAL A 41 -0.68 -0.77 -0.22
N SER A 42 0.00 -1.89 -0.48
CA SER A 42 -0.19 -2.69 -1.70
C SER A 42 -0.71 -4.06 -1.31
N SER A 43 -1.63 -4.63 -2.10
CA SER A 43 -2.08 -6.02 -1.99
C SER A 43 -1.24 -6.99 -2.83
N ASP A 44 -0.28 -6.48 -3.62
CA ASP A 44 0.63 -7.30 -4.41
C ASP A 44 1.73 -7.88 -3.52
N HIS A 45 1.53 -9.13 -3.11
CA HIS A 45 2.47 -9.86 -2.26
C HIS A 45 3.86 -10.03 -2.90
N ALA A 46 3.94 -10.23 -4.23
CA ALA A 46 5.23 -10.38 -4.89
C ALA A 46 6.02 -9.05 -4.84
N ARG A 47 5.33 -7.93 -5.04
CA ARG A 47 5.94 -6.61 -4.90
C ARG A 47 6.36 -6.31 -3.46
N GLN A 48 5.55 -6.70 -2.47
CA GLN A 48 5.90 -6.55 -1.06
C GLN A 48 7.18 -7.31 -0.70
N GLU A 49 7.29 -8.57 -1.11
CA GLU A 49 8.47 -9.40 -0.88
C GLU A 49 9.70 -8.82 -1.57
N GLN A 50 9.57 -8.32 -2.81
CA GLN A 50 10.65 -7.65 -3.51
C GLN A 50 11.15 -6.40 -2.75
N VAL A 51 10.23 -5.58 -2.25
CA VAL A 51 10.58 -4.38 -1.45
C VAL A 51 11.25 -4.80 -0.15
N TRP A 52 10.76 -5.85 0.52
CA TRP A 52 11.38 -6.38 1.73
C TRP A 52 12.82 -6.85 1.46
N GLU A 53 13.04 -7.63 0.41
CA GLU A 53 14.38 -8.08 0.01
C GLU A 53 15.36 -6.91 -0.22
N ALA A 54 14.86 -5.80 -0.79
CA ALA A 54 15.66 -4.60 -1.02
C ALA A 54 16.00 -3.84 0.27
N VAL A 55 15.15 -3.88 1.31
CA VAL A 55 15.35 -3.10 2.55
C VAL A 55 15.81 -3.91 3.75
N LYS A 56 15.68 -5.24 3.75
CA LYS A 56 15.98 -6.09 4.93
C LYS A 56 17.41 -5.94 5.45
N ASN A 57 18.36 -5.68 4.57
CA ASN A 57 19.77 -5.44 4.91
C ASN A 57 20.13 -3.96 5.06
N SER A 58 19.20 -3.04 4.83
CA SER A 58 19.41 -1.60 5.00
C SER A 58 19.46 -1.24 6.48
N TRP A 59 20.32 -0.28 6.83
CA TRP A 59 20.38 0.30 8.18
C TRP A 59 19.11 1.08 8.53
N SER A 60 18.40 1.60 7.52
CA SER A 60 17.14 2.33 7.68
C SER A 60 16.03 1.61 6.93
N LYS A 61 14.98 1.25 7.67
CA LYS A 61 13.78 0.54 7.21
C LYS A 61 12.54 1.33 7.60
N GLU A 62 12.57 2.64 7.38
CA GLU A 62 11.49 3.50 7.85
C GLU A 62 10.19 3.17 7.10
N PRO A 63 9.03 3.16 7.80
CA PRO A 63 7.73 2.90 7.17
C PRO A 63 7.45 3.79 5.94
N TYR A 64 7.86 5.06 5.98
CA TYR A 64 7.74 5.97 4.85
C TYR A 64 8.53 5.51 3.62
N GLN A 65 9.74 4.98 3.83
CA GLN A 65 10.58 4.47 2.74
C GLN A 65 9.96 3.23 2.11
N ILE A 66 9.44 2.31 2.93
CA ILE A 66 8.73 1.12 2.47
C ILE A 66 7.53 1.51 1.60
N ARG A 67 6.67 2.43 2.08
CA ARG A 67 5.53 2.95 1.31
C ARG A 67 5.96 3.58 -0.01
N ARG A 68 7.04 4.38 0.01
CA ARG A 68 7.57 5.02 -1.20
C ARG A 68 8.02 3.99 -2.24
N MET A 69 8.70 2.91 -1.81
CA MET A 69 9.13 1.85 -2.72
C MET A 69 7.94 1.07 -3.26
N LEU A 70 6.94 0.76 -2.44
CA LEU A 70 5.72 0.08 -2.88
C LEU A 70 4.92 0.87 -3.92
N THR A 71 5.02 2.20 -3.88
CA THR A 71 4.24 3.13 -4.72
C THR A 71 5.06 3.79 -5.83
N GLU A 72 6.29 3.35 -6.09
CA GLU A 72 7.21 4.04 -7.02
C GLU A 72 6.70 4.09 -8.48
N ASN A 73 5.90 3.11 -8.89
CA ASN A 73 5.34 3.02 -10.24
C ASN A 73 3.88 3.52 -10.30
N THR A 74 3.46 4.30 -9.31
CA THR A 74 2.09 4.79 -9.18
C THR A 74 2.06 6.32 -9.20
N VAL A 75 0.91 6.91 -9.49
CA VAL A 75 0.71 8.37 -9.46
C VAL A 75 -0.13 8.74 -8.25
N ARG A 76 0.29 9.74 -7.46
CA ARG A 76 -0.51 10.22 -6.32
C ARG A 76 -1.83 10.83 -6.81
N ALA A 77 -2.91 10.64 -6.05
CA ALA A 77 -4.20 11.27 -6.33
C ALA A 77 -4.13 12.82 -6.34
N SER A 78 -3.18 13.40 -5.61
CA SER A 78 -2.90 14.84 -5.59
C SER A 78 -2.01 15.33 -6.74
N ASP A 79 -1.51 14.44 -7.61
CA ASP A 79 -0.78 14.82 -8.83
C ASP A 79 -1.69 15.60 -9.77
N LYS A 80 -1.15 16.63 -10.43
CA LYS A 80 -1.92 17.49 -11.35
C LYS A 80 -2.59 16.69 -12.48
N ARG A 81 -1.99 15.59 -12.94
CA ARG A 81 -2.58 14.69 -13.94
C ARG A 81 -3.82 13.98 -13.38
N ALA A 82 -3.71 13.43 -12.18
CA ALA A 82 -4.82 12.76 -11.50
C ALA A 82 -5.96 13.75 -11.17
N VAL A 83 -5.63 14.97 -10.74
CA VAL A 83 -6.62 16.02 -10.49
C VAL A 83 -7.31 16.49 -11.77
N PHE A 84 -6.58 16.57 -12.89
CA PHE A 84 -7.13 16.97 -14.18
C PHE A 84 -8.09 15.92 -14.75
N VAL A 85 -7.72 14.64 -14.73
CA VAL A 85 -8.57 13.52 -15.18
C VAL A 85 -9.74 13.29 -14.21
N GLY A 86 -9.48 13.44 -12.91
CA GLY A 86 -10.40 13.12 -11.83
C GLY A 86 -10.39 11.62 -11.48
N LEU A 87 -10.48 11.30 -10.19
CA LEU A 87 -10.49 9.91 -9.71
C LEU A 87 -11.70 9.13 -10.24
N GLU A 88 -12.86 9.76 -10.31
CA GLU A 88 -14.09 9.12 -10.82
C GLU A 88 -13.94 8.68 -12.28
N SER A 89 -13.39 9.54 -13.15
CA SER A 89 -13.14 9.20 -14.56
C SER A 89 -12.12 8.07 -14.71
N TYR A 90 -11.06 8.09 -13.89
CA TYR A 90 -10.03 7.07 -13.89
C TYR A 90 -10.56 5.71 -13.41
N GLU A 91 -11.32 5.68 -12.30
CA GLU A 91 -11.98 4.46 -11.80
C GLU A 91 -13.02 3.94 -12.82
N ALA A 92 -13.81 4.82 -13.45
CA ALA A 92 -14.77 4.46 -14.49
C ALA A 92 -14.12 3.86 -15.74
N ALA A 93 -12.87 4.25 -16.04
CA ALA A 93 -12.06 3.67 -17.11
C ALA A 93 -11.41 2.33 -16.74
N GLY A 94 -11.66 1.83 -15.52
CA GLY A 94 -11.13 0.57 -15.00
C GLY A 94 -9.83 0.72 -14.21
N GLY A 95 -9.42 1.94 -13.88
CA GLY A 95 -8.22 2.21 -13.11
C GLY A 95 -8.36 1.86 -11.63
N GLU A 96 -7.30 1.31 -11.04
CA GLU A 96 -7.26 0.98 -9.61
C GLU A 96 -6.55 2.07 -8.81
N VAL A 97 -7.14 2.44 -7.67
CA VAL A 97 -6.59 3.40 -6.70
C VAL A 97 -6.25 2.66 -5.41
N LEU A 98 -4.96 2.55 -5.10
CA LEU A 98 -4.47 2.07 -3.82
C LEU A 98 -4.75 3.10 -2.74
N ARG A 99 -5.22 2.65 -1.57
CA ARG A 99 -5.43 3.50 -0.39
C ARG A 99 -4.77 2.86 0.81
N ASP A 100 -3.97 3.64 1.54
CA ASP A 100 -3.37 3.20 2.79
C ASP A 100 -4.46 3.05 3.86
N LEU A 101 -4.59 1.84 4.40
CA LEU A 101 -5.61 1.52 5.41
C LEU A 101 -5.30 2.12 6.79
N PHE A 102 -4.07 2.57 7.01
CA PHE A 102 -3.56 3.02 8.31
C PHE A 102 -3.15 4.49 8.31
N GLN A 103 -2.88 5.09 7.15
CA GLN A 103 -2.54 6.50 7.00
C GLN A 103 -3.44 7.21 5.99
N SER A 104 -3.74 8.48 6.24
CA SER A 104 -4.38 9.33 5.23
C SER A 104 -3.33 9.68 4.17
N ASP A 105 -3.62 9.36 2.92
CA ASP A 105 -2.71 9.48 1.78
C ASP A 105 -3.20 10.48 0.72
N ASP A 106 -4.09 11.40 1.12
CA ASP A 106 -4.69 12.44 0.27
C ASP A 106 -5.40 11.87 -0.98
N GLY A 107 -6.04 10.71 -0.83
CA GLY A 107 -6.86 10.09 -1.87
C GLY A 107 -6.20 8.90 -2.57
N GLY A 108 -4.96 8.54 -2.19
CA GLY A 108 -4.32 7.30 -2.61
C GLY A 108 -3.38 7.44 -3.81
N TRP A 109 -3.11 6.29 -4.43
CA TRP A 109 -2.21 6.15 -5.55
C TRP A 109 -2.86 5.39 -6.71
N LEU A 110 -2.85 5.98 -7.90
CA LEU A 110 -3.32 5.41 -9.13
C LEU A 110 -2.27 4.42 -9.65
N GLN A 111 -2.64 3.15 -9.79
CA GLN A 111 -1.72 2.08 -10.20
C GLN A 111 -1.38 2.08 -11.70
N ASP A 112 -2.34 2.43 -12.55
CA ASP A 112 -2.22 2.33 -14.01
C ASP A 112 -1.88 3.70 -14.60
N VAL A 113 -0.58 4.00 -14.63
CA VAL A 113 -0.07 5.25 -15.22
C VAL A 113 -0.35 5.34 -16.73
N PRO A 114 -0.16 4.28 -17.54
CA PRO A 114 -0.54 4.30 -18.96
C PRO A 114 -2.02 4.59 -19.19
N LEU A 115 -2.93 4.06 -18.36
CA LEU A 115 -4.35 4.38 -18.44
C LEU A 115 -4.60 5.86 -18.13
N LEU A 116 -3.98 6.39 -17.08
CA LEU A 116 -4.09 7.80 -16.71
C LEU A 116 -3.60 8.73 -17.84
N GLU A 117 -2.52 8.37 -18.53
CA GLU A 117 -1.96 9.17 -19.62
C GLU A 117 -2.80 9.17 -20.90
N ARG A 118 -3.72 8.21 -21.04
CA ARG A 118 -4.62 8.09 -22.18
C ARG A 118 -5.92 8.88 -22.00
N LEU A 119 -6.27 9.23 -20.76
CA LEU A 119 -7.47 9.99 -20.38
C LEU A 119 -7.19 11.49 -20.40
#